data_AF-A0A2N2BQB8-F1
#
_entry.id   AF-A0A2N2BQB8-F1
#
_cell.length_a   1.000
_cell.length_b   1.000
_cell.length_c   1.000
_cell.angle_alpha   90.00
_cell.angle_beta   90.00
_cell.angle_gamma   90.00
#
_symmetry.space_group_name_H-M   'P 1'
#
loop_
_entity.id
_entity.type
_entity.pdbx_description
1 polymer ?
#
loop_
_entity_poly.entity_id
_entity_poly.type
_entity_poly.pdbx_seq_one_letter_code
_entity_poly.pdbx_strand_id
1 'polypeptide(L)'
;MLDKAFFMNLLKENNGIVQSKLLAEAGIDGKILQRLEQSGEIERIGRGLYSDSNHMADDYLVTQYRCKKGIYYQETALFLHDLSDQTPFQLILTIPNGFNTRLLRDKDKNKFFYIKKERHEIGKMTVTSPYGNEIVVYNKERTIGDCLQKKKSLTRI
;
A
#
# COMPACT_ATOMS: atom_id res chain seq x y z
N MET A 1 -4.59 24.68 -21.46
CA MET A 1 -4.73 23.34 -22.06
C MET A 1 -3.56 22.42 -21.68
N LEU A 2 -2.70 22.82 -20.71
CA LEU A 2 -1.45 22.12 -20.37
C LEU A 2 -1.63 21.00 -19.31
N ASP A 3 -2.82 20.88 -18.70
CA ASP A 3 -2.93 20.23 -17.40
C ASP A 3 -3.20 18.72 -17.46
N LYS A 4 -4.08 18.27 -18.36
CA LYS A 4 -4.52 16.86 -18.42
C LYS A 4 -3.43 15.94 -18.98
N ALA A 5 -2.98 16.21 -20.21
CA ALA A 5 -2.06 15.32 -20.91
C ALA A 5 -0.75 15.15 -20.13
N PHE A 6 -0.27 16.24 -19.52
CA PHE A 6 0.91 16.20 -18.66
C PHE A 6 0.68 15.37 -17.39
N PHE A 7 -0.43 15.57 -16.69
CA PHE A 7 -0.80 14.76 -15.53
C PHE A 7 -0.89 13.26 -15.87
N MET A 8 -1.54 12.92 -16.98
CA MET A 8 -1.69 11.53 -17.44
C MET A 8 -0.34 10.89 -17.79
N ASN A 9 0.60 11.66 -18.34
CA ASN A 9 1.96 11.17 -18.57
C ASN A 9 2.67 10.91 -17.23
N LEU A 10 2.56 11.83 -16.27
CA LEU A 10 3.17 11.67 -14.96
C LEU A 10 2.59 10.45 -14.20
N LEU A 11 1.30 10.19 -14.34
CA LEU A 11 0.68 8.96 -13.81
C LEU A 11 1.28 7.70 -14.45
N LYS A 12 1.42 7.68 -15.78
CA LYS A 12 2.01 6.52 -16.48
C LYS A 12 3.44 6.27 -16.04
N GLU A 13 4.22 7.32 -15.85
CA GLU A 13 5.60 7.23 -15.35
C GLU A 13 5.70 6.76 -13.89
N ASN A 14 4.63 6.93 -13.11
CA ASN A 14 4.56 6.56 -11.69
C ASN A 14 3.56 5.42 -11.43
N ASN A 15 3.39 4.49 -12.39
CA ASN A 15 2.56 3.28 -12.24
C ASN A 15 1.14 3.55 -11.74
N GLY A 16 0.51 4.61 -12.27
CA GLY A 16 -0.90 4.94 -12.04
C GLY A 16 -1.20 5.69 -10.74
N ILE A 17 -0.20 6.00 -9.90
CA ILE A 17 -0.39 6.78 -8.68
C ILE A 17 0.66 7.88 -8.60
N VAL A 18 0.22 9.10 -8.28
CA VAL A 18 1.12 10.24 -8.10
C VAL A 18 0.88 10.96 -6.78
N GLN A 19 1.97 11.39 -6.15
CA GLN A 19 1.93 12.20 -4.94
C GLN A 19 1.75 13.68 -5.28
N SER A 20 0.94 14.37 -4.48
CA SER A 20 0.75 15.83 -4.59
C SER A 20 2.04 16.62 -4.51
N LYS A 21 3.05 16.08 -3.81
CA LYS A 21 4.39 16.68 -3.72
C LYS A 21 5.10 16.66 -5.08
N LEU A 22 5.08 15.53 -5.78
CA LEU A 22 5.70 15.40 -7.11
C LEU A 22 4.98 16.31 -8.12
N LEU A 23 3.65 16.38 -8.04
CA LEU A 23 2.84 17.28 -8.86
C LEU A 23 3.21 18.75 -8.64
N ALA A 24 3.40 19.16 -7.39
CA ALA A 24 3.81 20.52 -7.05
C ALA A 24 5.24 20.82 -7.56
N GLU A 25 6.18 19.87 -7.44
CA GLU A 25 7.53 19.99 -8.00
C GLU A 25 7.52 20.08 -9.53
N ALA A 26 6.54 19.44 -10.18
CA ALA A 26 6.30 19.52 -11.61
C ALA A 26 5.52 20.77 -12.05
N GLY A 27 5.23 21.71 -11.14
CA GLY A 27 4.57 22.98 -11.44
C GLY A 27 3.03 22.91 -11.50
N ILE A 28 2.42 21.81 -11.07
CA ILE A 28 0.95 21.69 -10.99
C ILE A 28 0.48 22.26 -9.64
N ASP A 29 -0.21 23.40 -9.71
CA ASP A 29 -0.85 24.04 -8.54
C ASP A 29 -2.06 23.22 -8.05
N GLY A 30 -2.35 23.30 -6.75
CA GLY A 30 -3.49 22.66 -6.11
C GLY A 30 -4.85 23.06 -6.71
N LYS A 31 -4.98 24.28 -7.26
CA LYS A 31 -6.20 24.68 -8.01
C LYS A 31 -6.45 23.82 -9.25
N ILE A 32 -5.39 23.42 -9.94
CA ILE A 32 -5.48 22.55 -11.12
C ILE A 32 -5.95 21.16 -10.68
N LEU A 33 -5.36 20.61 -9.60
CA LEU A 33 -5.76 19.31 -9.05
C LEU A 33 -7.24 19.31 -8.63
N GLN A 34 -7.68 20.37 -7.95
CA GLN A 34 -9.08 20.51 -7.55
C GLN A 34 -10.01 20.53 -8.77
N ARG A 35 -9.64 21.25 -9.84
CA ARG A 35 -10.43 21.30 -11.07
C ARG A 35 -10.50 19.92 -11.74
N LEU A 36 -9.37 19.22 -11.85
CA LEU A 36 -9.30 17.89 -12.45
C LEU A 36 -10.13 16.86 -11.66
N GLU A 37 -10.06 16.91 -10.32
CA GLU A 37 -10.86 16.08 -9.41
C GLU A 37 -12.36 16.36 -9.57
N GLN A 38 -12.77 17.64 -9.62
CA GLN A 38 -14.16 18.03 -9.84
C GLN A 38 -14.70 17.62 -11.20
N SER A 39 -13.87 17.60 -12.23
CA SER A 39 -14.24 17.09 -13.56
C SER A 39 -14.29 15.57 -13.66
N GLY A 40 -13.87 14.84 -12.61
CA GLY A 40 -13.83 13.37 -12.60
C GLY A 40 -12.69 12.78 -13.43
N GLU A 41 -11.70 13.59 -13.83
CA GLU A 41 -10.55 13.11 -14.61
C GLU A 41 -9.51 12.41 -13.75
N ILE A 42 -9.45 12.77 -12.47
CA ILE A 42 -8.54 12.18 -11.50
C ILE A 42 -9.34 11.85 -10.23
N GLU A 43 -8.89 10.84 -9.50
CA GLU A 43 -9.48 10.49 -8.20
C GLU A 43 -8.46 10.72 -7.09
N ARG A 44 -8.92 11.28 -5.98
CA ARG A 44 -8.13 11.39 -4.75
C ARG A 44 -8.26 10.12 -3.90
N ILE A 45 -7.35 9.19 -4.12
CA ILE A 45 -7.30 7.89 -3.42
C ILE A 45 -6.68 7.97 -2.02
N GLY A 46 -6.14 9.13 -1.62
CA GLY A 46 -5.55 9.32 -0.30
C GLY A 46 -5.15 10.77 -0.02
N ARG A 47 -4.63 11.03 1.18
CA ARG A 47 -4.13 12.37 1.51
C ARG A 47 -2.87 12.67 0.69
N GLY A 48 -3.04 13.48 -0.36
CA GLY A 48 -1.95 13.84 -1.27
C GLY A 48 -1.57 12.71 -2.23
N LEU A 49 -2.48 11.78 -2.50
CA LEU A 49 -2.34 10.75 -3.53
C LEU A 49 -3.49 10.89 -4.52
N TYR A 50 -3.14 10.83 -5.81
CA TYR A 50 -4.07 10.91 -6.92
C TYR A 50 -3.81 9.78 -7.92
N SER A 51 -4.87 9.29 -8.54
CA SER A 51 -4.82 8.32 -9.66
C SER A 51 -5.74 8.76 -10.79
N ASP A 52 -5.62 8.11 -11.94
CA ASP A 52 -6.61 8.19 -13.02
C ASP A 52 -7.92 7.55 -12.54
N SER A 53 -9.05 8.21 -12.79
CA SER A 53 -10.38 7.70 -12.45
C SER A 53 -10.78 6.46 -13.26
N ASN A 54 -10.10 6.20 -14.39
CA ASN A 54 -10.36 5.04 -15.24
C ASN A 54 -9.55 3.79 -14.85
N HIS A 55 -8.67 3.89 -13.85
CA HIS A 55 -7.79 2.79 -13.44
C HIS A 55 -8.01 2.42 -11.97
N MET A 56 -7.95 1.12 -11.68
CA MET A 56 -7.96 0.66 -10.29
C MET A 56 -6.70 1.11 -9.58
N ALA A 57 -6.86 1.70 -8.40
CA ALA A 57 -5.75 2.09 -7.56
C ALA A 57 -5.02 0.86 -7.00
N ASP A 58 -3.70 0.98 -6.86
CA ASP A 58 -2.88 0.01 -6.13
C ASP A 58 -3.13 0.15 -4.62
N ASP A 59 -4.08 -0.64 -4.13
CA ASP A 59 -4.42 -0.70 -2.70
C ASP A 59 -3.22 -1.10 -1.82
N TYR A 60 -2.22 -1.80 -2.37
CA TYR A 60 -1.01 -2.12 -1.63
C TYR A 60 -0.18 -0.85 -1.36
N LEU A 61 0.17 -0.13 -2.43
CA LEU A 61 0.92 1.12 -2.29
C LEU A 61 0.16 2.15 -1.44
N VAL A 62 -1.14 2.32 -1.67
CA VAL A 62 -1.98 3.27 -0.91
C VAL A 62 -1.98 2.94 0.57
N THR A 63 -2.09 1.65 0.93
CA THR A 63 -2.11 1.20 2.32
C THR A 63 -0.78 1.49 3.01
N GLN A 64 0.36 1.20 2.39
CA GLN A 64 1.67 1.51 2.96
C GLN A 64 1.99 3.01 2.98
N TYR A 65 1.50 3.78 2.02
CA TYR A 65 1.62 5.23 2.07
C TYR A 65 0.91 5.81 3.30
N ARG A 66 -0.30 5.32 3.59
CA ARG A 66 -1.06 5.69 4.81
C ARG A 66 -0.42 5.13 6.07
N CYS A 67 0.25 3.97 5.98
CA CYS A 67 0.93 3.29 7.07
C CYS A 67 2.42 3.09 6.78
N LYS A 68 3.22 4.14 6.94
CA LYS A 68 4.67 4.12 6.61
C LYS A 68 5.51 3.09 7.37
N LYS A 69 4.96 2.51 8.44
CA LYS A 69 5.59 1.44 9.23
C LYS A 69 4.92 0.09 9.05
N GLY A 70 3.95 -0.03 8.14
CA GLY A 70 3.22 -1.25 7.86
C GLY A 70 4.01 -2.17 6.93
N ILE A 71 4.07 -3.47 7.26
CA ILE A 71 4.77 -4.47 6.46
C ILE A 71 3.87 -5.65 6.21
N TYR A 72 3.74 -6.02 4.94
CA TYR A 72 2.86 -7.11 4.52
C TYR A 72 3.26 -8.44 5.17
N TYR A 73 2.23 -9.16 5.60
CA TYR A 73 2.34 -10.29 6.52
C TYR A 73 1.33 -11.39 6.15
N GLN A 74 1.65 -12.63 6.52
CA GLN A 74 0.82 -13.83 6.31
C GLN A 74 0.21 -13.92 4.91
N GLU A 75 -1.13 -14.03 4.80
CA GLU A 75 -1.83 -14.31 3.55
C GLU A 75 -1.46 -13.28 2.46
N THR A 76 -1.30 -12.01 2.83
CA THR A 76 -0.86 -10.97 1.89
C THR A 76 0.60 -11.16 1.45
N ALA A 77 1.50 -11.51 2.37
CA ALA A 77 2.88 -11.78 2.02
C ALA A 77 3.03 -13.06 1.18
N LEU A 78 2.23 -14.10 1.45
CA LEU A 78 2.20 -15.33 0.66
C LEU A 78 1.80 -15.03 -0.78
N PHE A 79 0.72 -14.26 -0.98
CA PHE A 79 0.28 -13.82 -2.30
C PHE A 79 1.37 -13.01 -3.02
N LEU A 80 1.95 -12.01 -2.37
CA LEU A 80 3.00 -11.15 -2.95
C LEU A 80 4.32 -11.89 -3.28
N HIS A 81 4.51 -13.11 -2.77
CA HIS A 81 5.67 -13.95 -3.04
C HIS A 81 5.39 -15.10 -4.02
N ASP A 82 4.20 -15.14 -4.62
CA ASP A 82 3.69 -16.23 -5.43
C ASP A 82 3.73 -17.59 -4.70
N LEU A 83 3.54 -17.54 -3.37
CA LEU A 83 3.43 -18.74 -2.51
C LEU A 83 1.97 -19.13 -2.27
N SER A 84 1.02 -18.35 -2.79
CA SER A 84 -0.41 -18.63 -2.78
C SER A 84 -1.08 -17.99 -3.98
N ASP A 85 -1.93 -18.74 -4.68
CA ASP A 85 -2.75 -18.24 -5.79
C ASP A 85 -3.99 -17.45 -5.32
N GLN A 86 -4.22 -17.38 -3.99
CA GLN A 86 -5.40 -16.74 -3.42
C GLN A 86 -5.16 -15.25 -3.21
N THR A 87 -5.94 -14.41 -3.91
CA THR A 87 -5.95 -12.97 -3.66
C THR A 87 -6.43 -12.70 -2.23
N PRO A 88 -5.69 -11.90 -1.42
CA PRO A 88 -6.07 -11.64 -0.04
C PRO A 88 -7.39 -10.87 0.06
N PHE A 89 -8.35 -11.40 0.83
CA PHE A 89 -9.62 -10.69 1.13
C PHE A 89 -9.40 -9.40 1.93
N GLN A 90 -8.36 -9.39 2.77
CA GLN A 90 -7.92 -8.22 3.52
C GLN A 90 -6.42 -8.10 3.37
N LEU A 91 -5.91 -6.88 3.32
CA LEU A 91 -4.48 -6.63 3.39
C LEU A 91 -4.03 -6.75 4.85
N ILE A 92 -3.12 -7.67 5.11
CA ILE A 92 -2.62 -7.98 6.44
C ILE A 92 -1.22 -7.41 6.58
N LEU A 93 -1.04 -6.56 7.58
CA LEU A 93 0.23 -5.91 7.86
C LEU A 93 0.61 -6.04 9.35
N THR A 94 1.91 -6.05 9.61
CA THR A 94 2.43 -5.79 10.96
C THR A 94 2.87 -4.34 11.10
N ILE A 95 2.85 -3.86 12.34
CA ILE A 95 3.30 -2.52 12.73
C ILE A 95 4.04 -2.61 14.07
N PRO A 96 5.03 -1.75 14.32
CA PRO A 96 5.79 -1.79 15.57
C PRO A 96 4.95 -1.28 16.75
N ASN A 97 5.16 -1.88 17.92
CA ASN A 97 4.55 -1.43 19.17
C ASN A 97 4.82 0.07 19.43
N GLY A 98 3.80 0.78 19.90
CA GLY A 98 3.85 2.22 20.17
C GLY A 98 3.62 3.11 18.95
N PHE A 99 3.34 2.54 17.77
CA PHE A 99 2.93 3.31 16.59
C PHE A 99 1.45 3.70 16.66
N ASN A 100 1.14 4.98 16.40
CA ASN A 100 -0.23 5.48 16.43
C ASN A 100 -0.98 5.05 15.16
N THR A 101 -1.95 4.15 15.33
CA THR A 101 -2.75 3.55 14.25
C THR A 101 -4.02 4.31 13.90
N ARG A 102 -4.18 5.55 14.37
CA ARG A 102 -5.39 6.36 14.08
C ARG A 102 -5.66 6.52 12.57
N LEU A 103 -4.67 6.28 11.71
CA LEU A 103 -4.74 6.28 10.24
C LEU A 103 -5.34 5.01 9.60
N LEU A 104 -5.70 3.98 10.37
CA LEU A 104 -5.93 2.61 9.88
C LEU A 104 -7.32 2.04 10.20
N ARG A 105 -8.32 2.92 10.32
CA ARG A 105 -9.66 2.57 10.83
C ARG A 105 -10.50 1.69 9.90
N ASP A 106 -10.10 1.52 8.65
CA ASP A 106 -10.81 0.66 7.69
C ASP A 106 -10.46 -0.81 7.96
N LYS A 107 -11.19 -1.39 8.92
CA LYS A 107 -11.05 -2.78 9.35
C LYS A 107 -11.59 -3.78 8.33
N ASP A 108 -12.39 -3.31 7.37
CA ASP A 108 -12.98 -4.15 6.34
C ASP A 108 -11.94 -4.47 5.27
N LYS A 109 -11.09 -3.48 4.92
CA LYS A 109 -10.00 -3.66 3.95
C LYS A 109 -8.69 -4.13 4.56
N ASN A 110 -8.36 -3.72 5.78
CA ASN A 110 -7.03 -3.88 6.34
C ASN A 110 -7.03 -4.49 7.75
N LYS A 111 -6.07 -5.38 8.01
CA LYS A 111 -5.86 -6.02 9.31
C LYS A 111 -4.44 -5.79 9.79
N PHE A 112 -4.30 -5.25 11.00
CA PHE A 112 -3.01 -4.89 11.58
C PHE A 112 -2.66 -5.72 12.81
N PHE A 113 -1.41 -6.17 12.88
CA PHE A 113 -0.84 -6.84 14.04
C PHE A 113 0.31 -6.03 14.63
N TYR A 114 0.30 -5.86 15.94
CA TYR A 114 1.38 -5.19 16.65
C TYR A 114 2.49 -6.16 17.01
N ILE A 115 3.73 -5.81 16.67
CA ILE A 115 4.91 -6.62 16.96
C ILE A 115 6.00 -5.76 17.64
N LYS A 116 6.82 -6.40 18.48
CA LYS A 116 7.96 -5.72 19.10
C LYS A 116 8.90 -5.15 18.04
N LYS A 117 9.48 -3.98 18.30
CA LYS A 117 10.31 -3.24 17.34
C LYS A 117 11.47 -4.08 16.82
N GLU A 118 12.11 -4.88 17.68
CA GLU A 118 13.26 -5.71 17.31
C GLU A 118 12.87 -6.80 16.30
N ARG A 119 11.65 -7.34 16.41
CA ARG A 119 11.13 -8.35 15.50
C ARG A 119 10.55 -7.76 14.21
N HIS A 120 10.05 -6.53 14.27
CA HIS A 120 9.49 -5.81 13.14
C HIS A 120 10.51 -5.63 11.99
N GLU A 121 11.78 -5.44 12.33
CA GLU A 121 12.89 -5.21 11.38
C GLU A 121 13.45 -6.48 10.73
N ILE A 122 13.11 -7.66 11.23
CA ILE A 122 13.70 -8.90 10.75
C ILE A 122 12.97 -9.38 9.49
N GLY A 123 13.74 -9.62 8.42
CA GLY A 123 13.24 -10.20 7.18
C GLY A 123 12.45 -9.21 6.32
N LYS A 124 12.54 -7.90 6.57
CA LYS A 124 11.94 -6.90 5.68
C LYS A 124 12.63 -6.90 4.32
N MET A 125 11.86 -6.79 3.24
CA MET A 125 12.36 -6.59 1.89
C MET A 125 11.37 -5.79 1.05
N THR A 126 11.84 -5.29 -0.09
CA THR A 126 10.99 -4.63 -1.09
C THR A 126 10.60 -5.64 -2.18
N VAL A 127 9.35 -5.60 -2.61
CA VAL A 127 8.83 -6.32 -3.78
C VAL A 127 8.01 -5.38 -4.64
N THR A 128 7.77 -5.78 -5.89
CA THR A 128 6.86 -5.08 -6.79
C THR A 128 5.43 -5.58 -6.57
N SER A 129 4.48 -4.68 -6.36
CA SER A 129 3.06 -5.00 -6.27
C SER A 129 2.52 -5.52 -7.61
N PRO A 130 1.33 -6.14 -7.65
CA PRO A 130 0.67 -6.52 -8.91
C PRO A 130 0.44 -5.35 -9.88
N TYR A 131 0.51 -4.11 -9.39
CA TYR A 131 0.34 -2.88 -10.17
C TYR A 131 1.67 -2.20 -10.55
N GLY A 132 2.81 -2.83 -10.24
CA GLY A 132 4.13 -2.31 -10.62
C GLY A 132 4.80 -1.40 -9.60
N ASN A 133 4.19 -1.15 -8.43
CA ASN A 133 4.75 -0.25 -7.41
C ASN A 133 5.63 -0.97 -6.39
N GLU A 134 6.67 -0.30 -5.91
CA GLU A 134 7.49 -0.83 -4.82
C GLU A 134 6.75 -0.79 -3.47
N ILE A 135 6.73 -1.92 -2.78
CA ILE A 135 6.09 -2.12 -1.48
C ILE A 135 6.98 -2.96 -0.57
N VAL A 136 6.80 -2.82 0.75
CA VAL A 136 7.59 -3.53 1.77
C VAL A 136 6.83 -4.74 2.32
N VAL A 137 7.46 -5.91 2.27
CA VAL A 137 6.91 -7.20 2.72
C VAL A 137 7.96 -7.96 3.53
N TYR A 138 7.53 -8.93 4.34
CA TYR A 138 8.47 -9.89 4.91
C TYR A 138 8.94 -10.90 3.86
N ASN A 139 10.21 -11.30 3.89
CA ASN A 139 10.78 -12.30 2.98
C ASN A 139 10.10 -13.68 3.13
N LYS A 140 10.43 -14.59 2.20
CA LYS A 140 9.78 -15.90 2.11
C LYS A 140 9.98 -16.72 3.40
N GLU A 141 11.19 -16.74 3.95
CA GLU A 141 11.54 -17.48 5.17
C GLU A 141 10.75 -16.98 6.37
N ARG A 142 10.69 -15.66 6.56
CA ARG A 142 9.93 -15.03 7.64
C ARG A 142 8.44 -15.30 7.49
N THR A 143 7.92 -15.13 6.28
CA THR A 143 6.51 -15.36 5.94
C THR A 143 6.09 -16.80 6.26
N ILE A 144 6.85 -17.80 5.80
CA ILE A 144 6.58 -19.22 6.09
C ILE A 144 6.67 -19.48 7.60
N GLY A 145 7.71 -18.97 8.27
CA GLY A 145 7.89 -19.14 9.72
C GLY A 145 6.76 -18.52 10.56
N ASP A 146 6.22 -17.38 10.13
CA ASP A 146 5.11 -16.71 10.79
C ASP A 146 3.77 -17.46 10.56
N CYS A 147 3.54 -18.01 9.36
CA CYS A 147 2.39 -18.88 9.07
C CYS A 147 2.40 -20.15 9.92
N LEU A 148 3.57 -20.79 10.08
CA LEU A 148 3.73 -21.98 10.92
C LEU A 148 3.49 -21.69 12.41
N GLN A 149 3.94 -20.54 12.92
CA GLN A 149 3.67 -20.12 14.30
C GLN A 149 2.17 -19.91 14.55
N LYS A 150 1.44 -19.29 13.61
CA LYS A 150 -0.02 -19.13 13.70
C LYS A 150 -0.73 -20.48 13.83
N LYS A 151 -0.33 -21.48 13.02
CA LYS A 151 -0.91 -22.83 13.08
C LYS A 151 -0.73 -23.47 14.46
N LYS A 152 0.44 -23.32 15.09
CA LYS A 152 0.68 -23.80 16.47
C LYS A 152 -0.26 -23.15 17.50
N SER A 153 -0.67 -21.91 17.29
CA SER A 153 -1.64 -21.24 18.17
C SER A 153 -3.08 -21.75 17.99
N LEU A 154 -3.41 -22.33 16.84
CA LEU A 154 -4.74 -22.87 16.52
C LEU A 154 -4.91 -24.34 16.93
N THR A 155 -3.83 -25.12 16.95
CA THR A 155 -3.85 -26.56 17.30
C THR A 155 -3.66 -26.83 18.79
N ARG A 156 -3.50 -25.80 19.63
CA ARG A 156 -3.59 -25.93 21.09
C ARG A 156 -5.07 -25.89 21.50
N ILE A 157 -5.76 -27.00 21.30
CA ILE A 157 -7.10 -27.31 21.86
C ILE A 157 -6.98 -28.68 22.50
#